data_AF-A0A6M1NS14-F1
#
_entry.id   AF-A0A6M1NS14-F1
#
_cell.length_a   1.000
_cell.length_b   1.000
_cell.length_c   1.000
_cell.angle_alpha   90.00
_cell.angle_beta   90.00
_cell.angle_gamma   90.00
#
_symmetry.space_group_name_H-M   'P 1'
#
loop_
_entity.id
_entity.type
_entity.pdbx_description
1 polymer ?
#
loop_
_entity_poly.entity_id
_entity_poly.type
_entity_poly.pdbx_seq_one_letter_code
_entity_poly.pdbx_strand_id
1 'polypeptide(L)'
;MSKKVSVIGGCSWATALVKILAENKVHFTWYLRREEQADAVNKNGTNPDYLNFVSFNKPYVVATNDLDKALDASGYILFAIPSAHLYSHHKAVRWYPQT
;
A
#
# COMPACT_ATOMS: atom_id res chain seq x y z
N MET A 1 -13.00 1.49 16.67
CA MET A 1 -12.23 0.92 15.53
C MET A 1 -10.95 1.73 15.37
N SER A 2 -9.77 1.09 15.42
CA SER A 2 -8.53 1.77 15.05
C SER A 2 -8.55 2.04 13.54
N LYS A 3 -8.38 3.29 13.12
CA LYS A 3 -8.40 3.66 11.69
C LYS A 3 -7.10 3.19 11.05
N LYS A 4 -7.19 2.18 10.18
CA LYS A 4 -6.04 1.64 9.43
C LYS A 4 -5.80 2.44 8.16
N VAL A 5 -4.55 2.50 7.73
CA VAL A 5 -4.12 3.21 6.51
C VAL A 5 -3.92 2.20 5.39
N SER A 6 -4.39 2.51 4.18
CA SER A 6 -3.91 1.85 2.96
C SER A 6 -3.03 2.76 2.15
N VAL A 7 -1.94 2.22 1.64
CA VAL A 7 -1.09 2.88 0.63
C VAL A 7 -1.33 2.20 -0.71
N ILE A 8 -1.68 3.00 -1.72
CA ILE A 8 -1.97 2.54 -3.08
C ILE A 8 -0.81 2.91 -3.98
N GLY A 9 -0.09 1.91 -4.49
CA GLY A 9 1.03 2.10 -5.42
C GLY A 9 2.31 1.46 -4.91
N GLY A 10 3.15 0.93 -5.82
CA GLY A 10 4.38 0.20 -5.48
C GLY A 10 5.68 0.91 -5.82
N CYS A 11 5.65 2.19 -6.20
CA CYS A 11 6.84 2.93 -6.67
C CYS A 11 7.79 3.30 -5.52
N SER A 12 8.98 3.83 -5.84
CA SER A 12 9.96 4.27 -4.83
C SER A 12 9.39 5.21 -3.76
N TRP A 13 8.49 6.13 -4.14
CA TRP A 13 7.85 7.03 -3.18
C TRP A 13 6.92 6.29 -2.22
N ALA A 14 6.09 5.39 -2.75
CA ALA A 14 5.24 4.53 -1.92
C ALA A 14 6.08 3.68 -0.97
N THR A 15 7.18 3.10 -1.47
CA THR A 15 8.11 2.30 -0.68
C THR A 15 8.76 3.09 0.46
N ALA A 16 9.13 4.35 0.23
CA ALA A 16 9.66 5.22 1.27
C ALA A 16 8.59 5.55 2.33
N LEU A 17 7.35 5.81 1.91
CA LEU A 17 6.24 6.11 2.83
C LEU A 17 5.90 4.94 3.74
N VAL A 18 5.75 3.74 3.19
CA VAL A 18 5.44 2.54 4.00
C VAL A 18 6.58 2.16 4.93
N LYS A 19 7.83 2.46 4.58
CA LYS A 19 8.98 2.34 5.49
C LYS A 19 8.81 3.21 6.73
N ILE A 20 8.46 4.49 6.53
CA ILE A 20 8.19 5.43 7.63
C ILE A 20 7.03 4.94 8.49
N LEU A 21 5.94 4.45 7.87
CA LEU A 21 4.79 3.90 8.60
C LEU A 21 5.18 2.69 9.45
N ALA A 22 5.95 1.75 8.88
CA ALA A 22 6.40 0.54 9.57
C ALA A 22 7.34 0.85 10.74
N GLU A 23 8.25 1.82 10.59
CA GLU A 23 9.15 2.26 11.67
C GLU A 23 8.40 2.92 12.83
N ASN A 24 7.30 3.61 12.52
CA ASN A 24 6.39 4.19 13.51
C ASN A 24 5.34 3.20 14.04
N LYS A 25 5.48 1.89 13.72
CA LYS A 25 4.59 0.81 14.19
C LYS A 25 3.11 1.01 13.80
N VAL A 26 2.87 1.75 12.72
CA VAL A 26 1.53 1.92 12.15
C VAL A 26 1.19 0.66 11.37
N HIS A 27 0.02 0.07 11.64
CA HIS A 27 -0.46 -1.06 10.84
C HIS A 27 -1.11 -0.51 9.57
N PHE A 28 -0.65 -0.98 8.41
CA PHE A 28 -1.16 -0.57 7.12
C PHE A 28 -1.32 -1.73 6.14
N THR A 29 -2.21 -1.54 5.18
CA THR A 29 -2.32 -2.40 4.01
C THR A 29 -1.62 -1.71 2.84
N TRP A 30 -0.85 -2.47 2.06
CA TRP A 30 -0.11 -1.94 0.93
C TRP A 30 -0.57 -2.61 -0.35
N TYR A 31 -1.27 -1.85 -1.20
CA TYR A 31 -1.68 -2.33 -2.50
C TYR A 31 -0.53 -2.21 -3.51
N LEU A 32 -0.15 -3.37 -4.06
CA LEU A 32 0.87 -3.53 -5.08
C LEU A 32 0.23 -4.19 -6.29
N ARG A 33 0.36 -3.59 -7.48
CA ARG A 33 -0.35 -4.07 -8.67
C ARG A 33 0.04 -5.49 -9.09
N ARG A 34 1.28 -5.90 -8.83
CA ARG A 34 1.79 -7.24 -9.15
C ARG A 34 1.73 -8.14 -7.92
N GLU A 35 1.20 -9.34 -8.10
CA GLU A 35 1.15 -10.37 -7.06
C GLU A 35 2.54 -10.70 -6.51
N GLU A 36 3.51 -10.87 -7.39
CA GLU A 36 4.91 -11.16 -7.03
C GLU A 36 5.52 -10.11 -6.09
N GLN A 37 5.18 -8.83 -6.28
CA GLN A 37 5.61 -7.76 -5.37
C GLN A 37 4.97 -7.90 -4.00
N ALA A 38 3.66 -8.12 -3.94
CA ALA A 38 2.94 -8.30 -2.69
C ALA A 38 3.47 -9.52 -1.91
N ASP A 39 3.70 -10.61 -2.62
CA ASP A 39 4.30 -11.83 -2.09
C ASP A 39 5.70 -11.61 -1.53
N ALA A 40 6.56 -10.90 -2.28
CA ALA A 40 7.91 -10.58 -1.83
C ALA A 40 7.89 -9.72 -0.56
N VAL A 41 6.99 -8.75 -0.46
CA VAL A 41 6.83 -7.93 0.75
C VAL A 41 6.36 -8.79 1.93
N ASN A 42 5.36 -9.65 1.75
CA ASN A 42 4.85 -10.50 2.84
C ASN A 42 5.87 -11.57 3.28
N LYS A 43 6.61 -12.17 2.34
CA LYS A 43 7.59 -13.24 2.63
C LYS A 43 8.90 -12.65 3.16
N ASN A 44 9.49 -11.73 2.41
CA ASN A 44 10.86 -11.24 2.59
C ASN A 44 10.92 -9.88 3.27
N GLY A 45 9.81 -9.14 3.34
CA GLY A 45 9.82 -7.78 3.86
C GLY A 45 10.53 -6.80 2.94
N THR A 46 10.57 -7.03 1.62
CA THR A 46 11.23 -6.16 0.65
C THR A 46 10.36 -5.95 -0.58
N ASN A 47 10.47 -4.79 -1.22
CA ASN A 47 9.90 -4.55 -2.54
C ASN A 47 11.02 -4.80 -3.56
N PRO A 48 10.93 -5.86 -4.39
CA PRO A 48 12.03 -6.26 -5.25
C PRO A 48 12.35 -5.22 -6.34
N ASP A 49 11.36 -4.40 -6.71
CA ASP A 49 11.45 -3.50 -7.86
C ASP A 49 11.86 -2.07 -7.47
N TYR A 50 11.68 -1.70 -6.20
CA TYR A 50 11.91 -0.33 -5.74
C TYR A 50 12.51 -0.32 -4.35
N LEU A 51 13.62 0.39 -4.17
CA LEU A 51 14.36 0.47 -2.91
C LEU A 51 14.61 -0.93 -2.30
N ASN A 52 15.05 -1.88 -3.12
CA ASN A 52 15.24 -3.29 -2.74
C ASN A 52 16.26 -3.54 -1.61
N PHE A 53 17.07 -2.54 -1.28
CA PHE A 53 17.98 -2.54 -0.12
C PHE A 53 17.27 -2.22 1.21
N VAL A 54 15.98 -1.86 1.17
CA VAL A 54 15.18 -1.55 2.36
C VAL A 54 14.37 -2.77 2.79
N SER A 55 14.41 -3.07 4.08
CA SER A 55 13.56 -4.09 4.71
C SER A 55 12.48 -3.47 5.61
N PHE A 56 11.32 -4.12 5.62
CA PHE A 56 10.15 -3.75 6.41
C PHE A 56 9.94 -4.71 7.57
N ASN A 57 9.45 -4.17 8.69
CA ASN A 57 9.05 -4.99 9.82
C ASN A 57 7.66 -5.57 9.55
N LYS A 58 7.63 -6.85 9.17
CA LYS A 58 6.45 -7.59 8.69
C LYS A 58 5.18 -7.53 9.54
N PRO A 59 5.22 -7.45 10.89
CA PRO A 59 4.01 -7.36 11.70
C PRO A 59 3.11 -6.15 11.38
N TYR A 60 3.67 -5.10 10.78
CA TYR A 60 2.95 -3.85 10.51
C TYR A 60 2.43 -3.71 9.08
N VAL A 61 2.85 -4.59 8.17
CA VAL A 61 2.49 -4.51 6.74
C VAL A 61 1.68 -5.74 6.33
N VAL A 62 0.55 -5.49 5.67
CA VAL A 62 -0.18 -6.50 4.90
C VAL A 62 -0.13 -6.08 3.45
N ALA A 63 0.70 -6.73 2.63
CA ALA A 63 0.75 -6.45 1.20
C ALA A 63 -0.30 -7.25 0.43
N THR A 64 -0.94 -6.63 -0.56
CA THR A 64 -1.97 -7.28 -1.37
C THR A 64 -1.95 -6.77 -2.81
N ASN A 65 -2.32 -7.62 -3.76
CA ASN A 65 -2.64 -7.24 -5.14
C ASN A 65 -4.14 -7.05 -5.38
N ASP A 66 -4.95 -7.15 -4.34
CA ASP A 66 -6.39 -6.96 -4.38
C ASP A 66 -6.72 -5.54 -3.90
N LEU A 67 -7.13 -4.69 -4.83
CA LEU A 67 -7.44 -3.30 -4.53
C LEU A 67 -8.65 -3.20 -3.61
N ASP A 68 -9.67 -4.03 -3.81
CA ASP A 68 -10.91 -3.96 -3.04
C ASP A 68 -10.62 -4.32 -1.56
N LYS A 69 -9.76 -5.34 -1.31
CA LYS A 69 -9.28 -5.64 0.06
C LYS A 69 -8.55 -4.47 0.72
N ALA A 70 -7.69 -3.77 -0.03
CA ALA A 70 -6.97 -2.62 0.51
C ALA A 70 -7.92 -1.47 0.87
N LEU A 71 -8.91 -1.21 0.02
CA LEU A 71 -9.93 -0.18 0.23
C LEU A 71 -10.82 -0.51 1.44
N ASP A 72 -11.33 -1.74 1.54
CA ASP A 72 -12.21 -2.18 2.62
C ASP A 72 -11.53 -2.19 3.99
N ALA A 73 -10.22 -2.42 4.02
CA ALA A 73 -9.43 -2.46 5.25
C ALA A 73 -9.17 -1.07 5.87
N SER A 74 -9.55 0.03 5.20
CA SER A 74 -8.97 1.35 5.46
C SER A 74 -9.95 2.39 5.98
N GLY A 75 -9.47 3.22 6.92
CA GLY A 75 -10.10 4.50 7.26
C GLY A 75 -9.44 5.69 6.57
N TYR A 76 -8.20 5.52 6.09
CA TYR A 76 -7.43 6.51 5.34
C TYR A 76 -6.75 5.85 4.15
N ILE A 77 -6.74 6.53 3.00
CA ILE A 77 -6.08 6.06 1.79
C ILE A 77 -5.03 7.07 1.35
N LEU A 78 -3.80 6.59 1.16
CA LEU A 78 -2.70 7.33 0.58
C LEU A 78 -2.46 6.87 -0.85
N PHE A 79 -2.73 7.75 -1.81
CA PHE A 79 -2.42 7.51 -3.21
C PHE A 79 -0.97 7.89 -3.50
N ALA A 80 -0.13 6.86 -3.66
CA ALA A 80 1.28 7.00 -4.02
C ALA A 80 1.50 6.49 -5.46
N ILE A 81 0.68 6.97 -6.38
CA ILE A 81 0.74 6.70 -7.82
C ILE A 81 0.90 8.02 -8.59
N PRO A 82 1.53 8.02 -9.77
CA PRO A 82 1.58 9.21 -10.61
C PRO A 82 0.16 9.70 -10.93
N SER A 83 -0.06 11.02 -10.91
CA SER A 83 -1.38 11.63 -11.11
C SER A 83 -2.05 11.22 -12.43
N ALA A 84 -1.27 11.03 -13.49
CA ALA A 84 -1.74 10.52 -14.79
C ALA A 84 -2.41 9.13 -14.69
N HIS A 85 -2.06 8.33 -13.68
CA HIS A 85 -2.63 7.00 -13.43
C HIS A 85 -3.72 7.00 -12.35
N LEU A 86 -4.08 8.16 -11.78
CA LEU A 86 -5.11 8.22 -10.75
C LEU A 86 -6.47 7.79 -11.32
N TYR A 87 -6.83 8.27 -12.51
CA TYR A 87 -8.11 7.95 -13.16
C TYR A 87 -8.23 6.48 -13.57
N SER A 88 -7.12 5.80 -13.89
CA SER A 88 -7.19 4.35 -14.18
C SER A 88 -7.57 3.54 -12.94
N HIS A 89 -7.42 4.10 -11.74
CA HIS A 89 -7.84 3.50 -10.47
C HIS A 89 -9.22 4.04 -10.03
N HIS A 90 -10.16 4.20 -10.98
CA HIS A 90 -11.49 4.77 -10.77
C HIS A 90 -12.25 4.21 -9.54
N LYS A 91 -12.09 2.92 -9.23
CA LYS A 91 -12.66 2.29 -8.02
C LYS A 91 -12.18 2.95 -6.73
N ALA A 92 -10.88 3.22 -6.64
CA ALA A 92 -10.29 3.84 -5.47
C ALA A 92 -10.70 5.32 -5.34
N VAL A 93 -10.88 6.02 -6.46
CA VAL A 93 -11.40 7.40 -6.48
C VAL A 93 -12.88 7.43 -6.06
N ARG A 94 -13.66 6.41 -6.43
CA ARG A 94 -15.08 6.27 -6.07
C ARG A 94 -15.33 5.71 -4.67
N TRP A 95 -14.28 5.24 -3.98
CA TRP A 95 -14.39 4.71 -2.62
C TRP A 95 -14.94 5.73 -1.61
N TYR A 96 -14.84 7.02 -1.90
CA TYR A 96 -15.52 8.04 -1.11
C TYR A 96 -17.04 7.90 -1.29
N PRO A 97 -17.81 7.58 -0.23
CA PRO A 97 -19.25 7.48 -0.34
C PRO A 97 -19.81 8.81 -0.83
N GLN A 98 -20.48 8.78 -1.98
CA GLN A 98 -21.27 9.90 -2.49
C GLN A 98 -22.48 9.99 -1.56
N THR A 99 -22.45 10.90 -0.58
CA THR A 99 -23.65 11.28 0.19
C THR A 99 -24.67 11.96 -0.71
#